data_AF-A0A520ZIK1-F1
#
_entry.id   AF-A0A520ZIK1-F1
#
_cell.length_a   1.000
_cell.length_b   1.000
_cell.length_c   1.000
_cell.angle_alpha   90.00
_cell.angle_beta   90.00
_cell.angle_gamma   90.00
#
_symmetry.space_group_name_H-M   'P 1'
#
loop_
_entity.id
_entity.type
_entity.pdbx_description
1 polymer ?
#
loop_
_entity_poly.entity_id
_entity_poly.type
_entity_poly.pdbx_seq_one_letter_code
_entity_poly.pdbx_strand_id
1 'polypeptide(L)'
;STPPVQFADYVSAAQAFLADPNALTDGQVAFSDRAGGNLSRPYYPDGIDTNPPGPFSKPAGEWSPFSTGMQLDLTYNALLQHVLFATGALASDVGPGCGGVQADGGTLTFNQTVTNNRLANGLQIFPGSVPIFRGDTLVGGIGVSGDGVDQDDMISFLGVHNAGEQLGTGIGNAPPARRADTLTPQGTRLRYIQCPQAPFLGSDVENVCDGK
;
A
#
# COMPACT_ATOMS: atom_id res chain seq x y z
N SER A 1 -22.34 17.42 5.83
CA SER A 1 -21.89 16.46 4.81
C SER A 1 -20.38 16.40 4.87
N THR A 2 -19.79 15.21 4.88
CA THR A 2 -18.35 15.05 4.73
C THR A 2 -17.98 15.48 3.30
N PRO A 3 -16.95 16.32 3.10
CA PRO A 3 -16.53 16.70 1.75
C PRO A 3 -16.15 15.46 0.92
N PRO A 4 -16.30 15.51 -0.42
CA PRO A 4 -15.86 14.41 -1.28
C PRO A 4 -14.37 14.14 -1.09
N VAL A 5 -14.00 12.87 -0.94
CA VAL A 5 -12.61 12.45 -0.78
C VAL A 5 -11.78 12.92 -1.97
N GLN A 6 -10.72 13.67 -1.72
CA GLN A 6 -9.70 13.99 -2.72
C GLN A 6 -8.46 13.16 -2.45
N PHE A 7 -7.88 12.50 -3.46
CA PHE A 7 -6.67 11.70 -3.23
C PHE A 7 -5.47 12.53 -2.76
N ALA A 8 -5.45 13.83 -3.06
CA ALA A 8 -4.46 14.76 -2.53
C ALA A 8 -4.53 14.90 -0.99
N ASP A 9 -5.69 14.63 -0.38
CA ASP A 9 -5.86 14.68 1.08
C ASP A 9 -5.09 13.51 1.73
N TYR A 10 -5.06 12.34 1.10
CA TYR A 10 -4.27 11.20 1.58
C TYR A 10 -2.76 11.47 1.54
N VAL A 11 -2.28 12.14 0.49
CA VAL A 11 -0.86 12.55 0.40
C VAL A 11 -0.54 13.55 1.51
N SER A 12 -1.39 14.57 1.69
CA SER A 12 -1.21 15.58 2.74
C SER A 12 -1.24 14.96 4.14
N ALA A 13 -2.15 14.02 4.39
CA ALA A 13 -2.24 13.28 5.64
C ALA A 13 -0.99 12.44 5.90
N ALA A 14 -0.47 11.75 4.87
CA ALA A 14 0.75 10.96 4.98
C ALA A 14 1.99 11.83 5.29
N GLN A 15 2.13 12.97 4.60
CA GLN A 15 3.22 13.92 4.84
C GLN A 15 3.20 14.47 6.27
N ALA A 16 2.02 14.86 6.75
CA ALA A 16 1.85 15.30 8.14
C ALA A 16 2.15 14.18 9.14
N PHE A 17 1.65 12.97 8.88
CA PHE A 17 1.83 11.82 9.76
C PHE A 17 3.29 11.35 9.87
N LEU A 18 4.03 11.40 8.76
CA LEU A 18 5.45 11.04 8.71
C LEU A 18 6.38 12.18 9.12
N ALA A 19 5.84 13.38 9.38
CA ALA A 19 6.59 14.61 9.59
C ALA A 19 7.59 14.92 8.45
N ASP A 20 7.19 14.62 7.21
CA ASP A 20 7.99 14.80 6.01
C ASP A 20 7.14 15.41 4.89
N PRO A 21 7.36 16.69 4.54
CA PRO A 21 6.59 17.37 3.49
C PRO A 21 6.83 16.82 2.08
N ASN A 22 7.88 16.01 1.87
CA ASN A 22 8.21 15.40 0.58
C ASN A 22 7.86 13.91 0.53
N ALA A 23 7.28 13.35 1.59
CA ALA A 23 6.87 11.96 1.60
C ALA A 23 5.95 11.68 0.40
N LEU A 24 6.21 10.54 -0.26
CA LEU A 24 5.53 10.06 -1.47
C LEU A 24 5.77 10.86 -2.76
N THR A 25 6.50 11.98 -2.72
CA THR A 25 6.69 12.86 -3.91
C THR A 25 8.12 12.91 -4.43
N ASP A 26 9.12 12.65 -3.59
CA ASP A 26 10.55 12.73 -3.96
C ASP A 26 11.21 11.37 -4.21
N GLY A 27 10.52 10.27 -3.87
CA GLY A 27 11.03 8.91 -4.00
C GLY A 27 12.20 8.57 -3.07
N GLN A 28 12.46 9.35 -2.02
CA GLN A 28 13.58 9.09 -1.10
C GLN A 28 13.36 7.83 -0.25
N VAL A 29 12.12 7.59 0.16
CA VAL A 29 11.75 6.44 0.98
C VAL A 29 11.08 5.35 0.14
N ALA A 30 11.59 4.13 0.27
CA ALA A 30 11.00 2.91 -0.24
C ALA A 30 9.98 2.35 0.78
N PHE A 31 8.73 2.22 0.35
CA PHE A 31 7.67 1.57 1.11
C PHE A 31 7.42 0.17 0.55
N SER A 32 7.33 -0.83 1.43
CA SER A 32 6.76 -2.14 1.13
C SER A 32 5.26 -2.14 1.39
N ASP A 33 4.54 -3.18 0.97
CA ASP A 33 3.12 -3.32 1.35
C ASP A 33 2.95 -3.45 2.86
N ARG A 34 3.91 -4.03 3.60
CA ARG A 34 3.84 -4.05 5.07
C ARG A 34 3.85 -2.65 5.67
N ALA A 35 4.70 -1.76 5.15
CA ALA A 35 4.73 -0.37 5.58
C ALA A 35 3.42 0.34 5.18
N GLY A 36 2.91 0.10 3.97
CA GLY A 36 1.60 0.57 3.53
C GLY A 36 0.45 0.12 4.43
N GLY A 37 0.48 -1.15 4.86
CA GLY A 37 -0.47 -1.73 5.82
C GLY A 37 -0.36 -1.11 7.21
N ASN A 38 0.84 -0.73 7.66
CA ASN A 38 1.03 0.04 8.89
C ASN A 38 0.37 1.43 8.78
N LEU A 39 0.51 2.11 7.64
CA LEU A 39 -0.10 3.42 7.40
C LEU A 39 -1.62 3.34 7.16
N SER A 40 -2.17 2.14 6.96
CA SER A 40 -3.59 1.88 6.71
C SER A 40 -4.32 1.33 7.94
N ARG A 41 -3.69 1.33 9.13
CA ARG A 41 -4.33 0.81 10.35
C ARG A 41 -5.44 1.74 10.84
N PRO A 42 -6.60 1.21 11.28
CA PRO A 42 -7.63 2.01 11.92
C PRO A 42 -7.20 2.59 13.28
N TYR A 43 -6.22 1.94 13.90
CA TYR A 43 -5.60 2.35 15.15
C TYR A 43 -4.08 2.17 14.97
N TYR A 44 -3.33 3.27 14.89
CA TYR A 44 -1.87 3.23 14.73
C TYR A 44 -1.13 3.71 15.98
N PRO A 45 -0.12 2.96 16.46
CA PRO A 45 0.15 1.56 16.10
C PRO A 45 -0.97 0.64 16.62
N ASP A 46 -0.96 -0.59 16.12
CA ASP A 46 -1.88 -1.65 16.57
C ASP A 46 -1.78 -1.91 18.08
N GLY A 47 -2.89 -2.40 18.66
CA GLY A 47 -2.93 -2.90 20.04
C GLY A 47 -3.57 -1.94 21.05
N ILE A 48 -3.94 -0.73 20.63
CA ILE A 48 -4.66 0.24 21.47
C ILE A 48 -5.82 0.82 20.65
N ASP A 49 -7.06 0.40 20.95
CA ASP A 49 -8.28 0.76 20.20
C ASP A 49 -8.67 2.25 20.30
N THR A 50 -7.95 3.04 21.11
CA THR A 50 -8.16 4.48 21.24
C THR A 50 -7.15 5.30 20.44
N ASN A 51 -6.18 4.66 19.77
CA ASN A 51 -5.19 5.37 18.97
C ASN A 51 -5.83 6.05 17.76
N PRO A 52 -5.26 7.16 17.26
CA PRO A 52 -5.70 7.72 15.99
C PRO A 52 -5.40 6.74 14.83
N PRO A 53 -6.12 6.86 13.71
CA PRO A 53 -5.85 6.05 12.51
C PRO A 53 -4.51 6.42 11.87
N GLY A 54 -3.98 5.50 11.08
CA GLY A 54 -2.94 5.80 10.09
C GLY A 54 -3.48 6.69 8.97
N PRO A 55 -2.59 7.36 8.20
CA PRO A 55 -2.98 8.39 7.25
C PRO A 55 -3.80 7.85 6.07
N PHE A 56 -3.75 6.55 5.78
CA PHE A 56 -4.53 5.93 4.70
C PHE A 56 -5.83 5.28 5.19
N SER A 57 -6.11 5.31 6.49
CA SER A 57 -7.33 4.75 7.08
C SER A 57 -8.41 5.81 7.27
N LYS A 58 -9.67 5.40 7.24
CA LYS A 58 -10.77 6.22 7.79
C LYS A 58 -10.64 6.36 9.32
N PRO A 59 -11.15 7.45 9.90
CA PRO A 59 -11.22 7.62 11.35
C PRO A 59 -12.29 6.72 12.01
N ALA A 60 -12.21 6.61 13.33
CA ALA A 60 -13.21 5.91 14.12
C ALA A 60 -14.62 6.45 13.85
N GLY A 61 -15.59 5.54 13.72
CA GLY A 61 -16.98 5.87 13.36
C GLY A 61 -17.26 5.87 11.85
N GLU A 62 -16.23 6.06 11.01
CA GLU A 62 -16.32 5.90 9.54
C GLU A 62 -15.66 4.60 9.06
N TRP A 63 -14.72 4.08 9.84
CA TRP A 63 -13.99 2.87 9.51
C TRP A 63 -14.80 1.59 9.76
N SER A 64 -14.70 0.65 8.82
CA SER A 64 -15.12 -0.74 9.00
C SER A 64 -14.33 -1.66 8.04
N PRO A 65 -14.46 -3.00 8.15
CA PRO A 65 -13.94 -3.91 7.12
C PRO A 65 -14.46 -3.64 5.70
N PHE A 66 -15.58 -2.91 5.56
CA PHE A 66 -16.16 -2.49 4.29
C PHE A 66 -16.00 -0.99 4.01
N SER A 67 -15.18 -0.28 4.80
CA SER A 67 -14.88 1.16 4.68
C SER A 67 -13.49 1.42 5.27
N THR A 68 -12.45 1.04 4.52
CA THR A 68 -11.08 0.98 5.05
C THR A 68 -10.29 2.27 4.91
N GLY A 69 -10.65 3.13 3.95
CA GLY A 69 -9.89 4.35 3.62
C GLY A 69 -9.41 4.30 2.18
N MET A 70 -8.15 4.68 1.95
CA MET A 70 -7.59 4.85 0.61
C MET A 70 -7.81 3.61 -0.28
N GLN A 71 -7.71 2.41 0.29
CA GLN A 71 -7.94 1.15 -0.43
C GLN A 71 -9.33 1.07 -1.08
N LEU A 72 -10.39 1.40 -0.33
CA LEU A 72 -11.75 1.41 -0.87
C LEU A 72 -12.02 2.67 -1.69
N ASP A 73 -11.62 3.84 -1.18
CA ASP A 73 -11.88 5.14 -1.80
C ASP A 73 -11.30 5.21 -3.22
N LEU A 74 -10.19 4.51 -3.47
CA LEU A 74 -9.60 4.39 -4.80
C LEU A 74 -10.56 3.77 -5.82
N THR A 75 -11.47 2.89 -5.40
CA THR A 75 -12.37 2.15 -6.31
C THR A 75 -13.86 2.45 -6.11
N TYR A 76 -14.21 3.22 -5.07
CA TYR A 76 -15.60 3.44 -4.66
C TYR A 76 -16.48 4.01 -5.78
N ASN A 77 -15.99 5.02 -6.52
CA ASN A 77 -16.77 5.64 -7.59
C ASN A 77 -16.94 4.71 -8.80
N ALA A 78 -16.00 3.80 -9.08
CA ALA A 78 -16.20 2.75 -10.07
C ALA A 78 -17.32 1.81 -9.64
N LEU A 79 -17.32 1.37 -8.38
CA LEU A 79 -18.41 0.53 -7.85
C LEU A 79 -19.76 1.22 -7.97
N LEU A 80 -19.84 2.52 -7.63
CA LEU A 80 -21.05 3.31 -7.79
C LEU A 80 -21.50 3.38 -9.26
N GLN A 81 -20.59 3.68 -10.19
CA GLN A 81 -20.90 3.70 -11.62
C GLN A 81 -21.44 2.35 -12.10
N HIS A 82 -20.82 1.24 -11.69
CA HIS A 82 -21.26 -0.10 -12.04
C HIS A 82 -22.67 -0.40 -11.52
N VAL A 83 -22.97 -0.05 -10.26
CA VAL A 83 -24.31 -0.22 -9.68
C VAL A 83 -25.35 0.62 -10.43
N LEU A 84 -25.03 1.87 -10.79
CA LEU A 84 -25.94 2.73 -11.56
C LEU A 84 -26.15 2.20 -12.99
N PHE A 85 -25.13 1.62 -13.62
CA PHE A 85 -25.28 0.92 -14.89
C PHE A 85 -26.17 -0.33 -14.76
N ALA A 86 -25.90 -1.19 -13.76
CA ALA A 86 -26.65 -2.43 -13.54
C ALA A 86 -28.14 -2.19 -13.22
N THR A 87 -28.47 -1.03 -12.65
CA THR A 87 -29.85 -0.60 -12.39
C THR A 87 -30.53 0.10 -13.57
N GLY A 88 -29.79 0.34 -14.67
CA GLY A 88 -30.29 1.06 -15.84
C GLY A 88 -30.33 2.59 -15.70
N ALA A 89 -29.76 3.14 -14.62
CA ALA A 89 -29.66 4.58 -14.41
C ALA A 89 -28.57 5.23 -15.29
N LEU A 90 -27.58 4.45 -15.72
CA LEU A 90 -26.55 4.85 -16.69
C LEU A 90 -26.54 3.91 -17.90
N ALA A 91 -26.23 4.47 -19.07
CA ALA A 91 -26.12 3.70 -20.31
C ALA A 91 -24.79 2.96 -20.45
N SER A 92 -23.75 3.36 -19.71
CA SER A 92 -22.38 2.86 -19.83
C SER A 92 -21.82 2.40 -18.48
N ASP A 93 -21.28 1.18 -18.47
CA ASP A 93 -20.56 0.61 -17.33
C ASP A 93 -19.17 1.26 -17.15
N VAL A 94 -18.47 0.88 -16.08
CA VAL A 94 -17.08 1.21 -15.81
C VAL A 94 -16.19 0.69 -16.94
N GLY A 95 -15.25 1.53 -17.40
CA GLY A 95 -14.23 1.12 -18.36
C GLY A 95 -13.19 0.16 -17.74
N PRO A 96 -12.13 -0.18 -18.48
CA PRO A 96 -11.02 -0.95 -17.93
C PRO A 96 -10.37 -0.23 -16.73
N GLY A 97 -10.21 -0.95 -15.63
CA GLY A 97 -9.69 -0.43 -14.37
C GLY A 97 -10.77 0.20 -13.48
N CYS A 98 -10.74 -0.14 -12.19
CA CYS A 98 -11.66 0.39 -11.18
C CYS A 98 -11.04 1.51 -10.33
N GLY A 99 -9.73 1.73 -10.42
CA GLY A 99 -9.02 2.73 -9.62
C GLY A 99 -9.10 4.13 -10.21
N GLY A 100 -9.42 5.12 -9.39
CA GLY A 100 -9.31 6.54 -9.75
C GLY A 100 -10.43 7.06 -10.64
N VAL A 101 -11.67 6.61 -10.43
CA VAL A 101 -12.84 7.21 -11.08
C VAL A 101 -13.27 8.45 -10.29
N GLN A 102 -13.37 9.60 -10.93
CA GLN A 102 -14.01 10.79 -10.38
C GLN A 102 -15.48 10.81 -10.78
N ALA A 103 -16.36 11.01 -9.80
CA ALA A 103 -17.80 11.17 -10.00
C ALA A 103 -18.21 12.64 -9.79
N ASP A 104 -19.02 13.18 -10.69
CA ASP A 104 -19.76 14.42 -10.46
C ASP A 104 -21.22 14.06 -10.13
N GLY A 105 -21.58 14.20 -8.85
CA GLY A 105 -22.92 13.87 -8.35
C GLY A 105 -24.03 14.79 -8.88
N GLY A 106 -23.70 15.98 -9.39
CA GLY A 106 -24.67 16.90 -9.97
C GLY A 106 -25.11 16.48 -11.38
N THR A 107 -24.21 15.84 -12.13
CA THR A 107 -24.44 15.44 -13.52
C THR A 107 -24.47 13.92 -13.73
N LEU A 108 -24.15 13.14 -12.69
CA LEU A 108 -23.94 11.69 -12.75
C LEU A 108 -22.93 11.28 -13.83
N THR A 109 -21.90 12.09 -14.01
CA THR A 109 -20.81 11.80 -14.94
C THR A 109 -19.61 11.20 -14.21
N PHE A 110 -18.93 10.27 -14.88
CA PHE A 110 -17.81 9.52 -14.34
C PHE A 110 -16.62 9.61 -15.29
N ASN A 111 -15.46 10.00 -14.78
CA ASN A 111 -14.25 10.18 -15.58
C ASN A 111 -13.05 9.49 -14.90
N GLN A 112 -12.27 8.74 -15.67
CA GLN A 112 -11.03 8.17 -15.16
C GLN A 112 -9.97 9.27 -14.95
N THR A 113 -9.40 9.30 -13.75
CA THR A 113 -8.37 10.27 -13.35
C THR A 113 -6.99 9.64 -13.23
N VAL A 114 -6.91 8.33 -12.98
CA VAL A 114 -5.65 7.59 -13.01
C VAL A 114 -5.27 7.31 -14.46
N THR A 115 -4.28 8.04 -14.96
CA THR A 115 -3.83 7.99 -16.36
C THR A 115 -2.81 6.88 -16.64
N ASN A 116 -2.32 6.19 -15.61
CA ASN A 116 -1.37 5.09 -15.75
C ASN A 116 -1.92 3.79 -15.14
N ASN A 117 -1.44 2.65 -15.62
CA ASN A 117 -1.93 1.34 -15.15
C ASN A 117 -1.44 0.96 -13.74
N ARG A 118 -0.74 1.83 -12.99
CA ARG A 118 -0.07 1.44 -11.73
C ARG A 118 -1.07 1.15 -10.61
N LEU A 119 -2.19 1.85 -10.58
CA LEU A 119 -3.27 1.69 -9.59
C LEU A 119 -4.62 1.45 -10.24
N ALA A 120 -4.64 1.07 -11.52
CA ALA A 120 -5.86 0.90 -12.29
C ALA A 120 -6.82 -0.13 -11.67
N ASN A 121 -6.33 -1.09 -10.88
CA ASN A 121 -7.15 -2.11 -10.22
C ASN A 121 -7.16 -1.97 -8.70
N GLY A 122 -6.86 -0.79 -8.17
CA GLY A 122 -6.76 -0.57 -6.74
C GLY A 122 -5.36 -0.84 -6.18
N LEU A 123 -5.30 -1.00 -4.86
CA LEU A 123 -4.08 -1.28 -4.10
C LEU A 123 -4.34 -2.39 -3.07
N GLN A 124 -3.28 -3.06 -2.64
CA GLN A 124 -3.32 -4.04 -1.56
C GLN A 124 -2.59 -3.50 -0.32
N ILE A 125 -3.07 -3.86 0.88
CA ILE A 125 -2.48 -3.42 2.16
C ILE A 125 -2.03 -4.60 3.05
N PHE A 126 -2.08 -5.82 2.51
CA PHE A 126 -1.53 -6.99 3.17
C PHE A 126 -0.06 -7.17 2.78
N PRO A 127 0.81 -7.55 3.74
CA PRO A 127 2.20 -7.86 3.44
C PRO A 127 2.36 -8.92 2.34
N GLY A 128 3.44 -8.82 1.56
CA GLY A 128 3.69 -9.69 0.41
C GLY A 128 4.37 -9.02 -0.77
N SER A 129 4.69 -7.72 -0.72
CA SER A 129 5.34 -7.04 -1.83
C SER A 129 6.45 -6.07 -1.40
N VAL A 130 7.47 -5.98 -2.28
CA VAL A 130 8.62 -5.08 -2.11
C VAL A 130 9.00 -4.39 -3.42
N PRO A 131 9.49 -3.14 -3.35
CA PRO A 131 10.09 -2.49 -4.50
C PRO A 131 11.45 -3.09 -4.84
N ILE A 132 11.74 -3.20 -6.14
CA ILE A 132 13.02 -3.68 -6.68
C ILE A 132 13.87 -2.48 -7.06
N PHE A 133 15.10 -2.46 -6.58
CA PHE A 133 16.06 -1.39 -6.84
C PHE A 133 17.25 -1.88 -7.67
N ARG A 134 17.85 -0.96 -8.43
CA ARG A 134 19.21 -1.09 -8.96
C ARG A 134 20.03 0.09 -8.43
N GLY A 135 20.89 -0.18 -7.45
CA GLY A 135 21.47 0.88 -6.62
C GLY A 135 20.37 1.72 -5.97
N ASP A 136 20.36 3.02 -6.24
CA ASP A 136 19.36 3.97 -5.74
C ASP A 136 18.15 4.18 -6.66
N THR A 137 18.07 3.44 -7.77
CA THR A 137 16.98 3.60 -8.74
C THR A 137 15.92 2.54 -8.52
N LEU A 138 14.67 2.95 -8.29
CA LEU A 138 13.51 2.07 -8.36
C LEU A 138 13.32 1.56 -9.79
N VAL A 139 13.37 0.25 -10.00
CA VAL A 139 13.26 -0.38 -11.33
C VAL A 139 12.06 -1.30 -11.47
N GLY A 140 11.32 -1.54 -10.40
CA GLY A 140 10.11 -2.36 -10.43
C GLY A 140 9.60 -2.69 -9.03
N GLY A 141 8.75 -3.70 -8.95
CA GLY A 141 8.28 -4.29 -7.70
C GLY A 141 7.86 -5.73 -7.95
N ILE A 142 7.85 -6.53 -6.89
CA ILE A 142 7.32 -7.89 -6.90
C ILE A 142 6.29 -8.02 -5.78
N GLY A 143 5.20 -8.72 -6.06
CA GLY A 143 4.20 -9.13 -5.08
C GLY A 143 4.02 -10.64 -5.13
N VAL A 144 3.90 -11.25 -3.95
CA VAL A 144 3.65 -12.67 -3.73
C VAL A 144 2.38 -12.78 -2.90
N SER A 145 1.54 -13.76 -3.23
CA SER A 145 0.35 -14.09 -2.45
C SER A 145 0.10 -15.58 -2.53
N GLY A 146 -0.18 -16.21 -1.39
CA GLY A 146 -0.65 -17.59 -1.36
C GLY A 146 -0.62 -18.28 -0.01
N ASP A 147 0.24 -17.84 0.92
CA ASP A 147 0.35 -18.40 2.27
C ASP A 147 0.00 -17.31 3.32
N GLY A 148 0.47 -17.45 4.56
CA GLY A 148 0.38 -16.39 5.56
C GLY A 148 1.21 -15.16 5.17
N VAL A 149 0.76 -14.00 5.65
CA VAL A 149 1.34 -12.70 5.24
C VAL A 149 2.82 -12.54 5.57
N ASP A 150 3.31 -13.21 6.63
CA ASP A 150 4.74 -13.20 6.96
C ASP A 150 5.54 -14.10 6.00
N GLN A 151 4.97 -15.22 5.54
CA GLN A 151 5.58 -16.02 4.47
C GLN A 151 5.61 -15.25 3.14
N ASP A 152 4.51 -14.60 2.74
CA ASP A 152 4.45 -13.82 1.50
C ASP A 152 5.50 -12.68 1.50
N ASP A 153 5.66 -11.99 2.64
CA ASP A 153 6.71 -10.99 2.84
C ASP A 153 8.12 -11.58 2.71
N MET A 154 8.36 -12.71 3.38
CA MET A 154 9.65 -13.39 3.31
C MET A 154 9.97 -13.82 1.88
N ILE A 155 9.01 -14.41 1.17
CA ILE A 155 9.21 -14.95 -0.19
C ILE A 155 9.47 -13.80 -1.16
N SER A 156 8.70 -12.71 -1.10
CA SER A 156 8.92 -11.55 -1.96
C SER A 156 10.29 -10.92 -1.72
N PHE A 157 10.68 -10.69 -0.46
CA PHE A 157 11.95 -10.06 -0.10
C PHE A 157 13.18 -10.94 -0.36
N LEU A 158 13.14 -12.21 0.06
CA LEU A 158 14.23 -13.16 -0.22
C LEU A 158 14.30 -13.52 -1.70
N GLY A 159 13.18 -13.52 -2.42
CA GLY A 159 13.13 -13.69 -3.86
C GLY A 159 13.93 -12.62 -4.59
N VAL A 160 13.72 -11.34 -4.24
CA VAL A 160 14.50 -10.22 -4.81
C VAL A 160 15.98 -10.32 -4.42
N HIS A 161 16.29 -10.58 -3.16
CA HIS A 161 17.66 -10.73 -2.69
C HIS A 161 18.42 -11.85 -3.44
N ASN A 162 17.87 -13.06 -3.46
CA ASN A 162 18.49 -14.22 -4.09
C ASN A 162 18.60 -14.04 -5.60
N ALA A 163 17.59 -13.44 -6.26
CA ALA A 163 17.67 -13.11 -7.68
C ALA A 163 18.77 -12.09 -7.96
N GLY A 164 18.96 -11.10 -7.08
CA GLY A 164 20.06 -10.14 -7.18
C GLY A 164 21.44 -10.81 -7.16
N GLU A 165 21.67 -11.66 -6.17
CA GLU A 165 22.91 -12.44 -6.01
C GLU A 165 23.15 -13.37 -7.21
N GLN A 166 22.10 -14.07 -7.69
CA GLN A 166 22.22 -15.04 -8.77
C GLN A 166 22.42 -14.38 -10.15
N LEU A 167 21.73 -13.27 -10.43
CA LEU A 167 21.77 -12.61 -11.73
C LEU A 167 22.99 -11.71 -11.90
N GLY A 168 23.53 -11.14 -10.81
CA GLY A 168 24.67 -10.22 -10.87
C GLY A 168 24.40 -8.93 -11.66
N THR A 169 23.14 -8.60 -11.95
CA THR A 169 22.74 -7.42 -12.74
C THR A 169 22.62 -6.13 -11.90
N GLY A 170 22.98 -6.21 -10.61
CA GLY A 170 22.85 -5.13 -9.64
C GLY A 170 21.42 -4.83 -9.20
N ILE A 171 20.45 -5.70 -9.49
CA ILE A 171 19.11 -5.58 -8.90
C ILE A 171 19.13 -6.13 -7.47
N GLY A 172 18.27 -5.60 -6.61
CA GLY A 172 18.14 -6.07 -5.24
C GLY A 172 17.04 -5.33 -4.48
N ASN A 173 17.00 -5.55 -3.18
CA ASN A 173 16.10 -4.85 -2.27
C ASN A 173 16.43 -3.35 -2.23
N ALA A 174 15.49 -2.54 -1.75
CA ALA A 174 15.78 -1.14 -1.45
C ALA A 174 16.99 -1.02 -0.50
N PRO A 175 17.88 -0.02 -0.69
CA PRO A 175 18.96 0.24 0.25
C PRO A 175 18.43 0.43 1.68
N PRO A 176 19.03 -0.17 2.72
CA PRO A 176 18.52 -0.06 4.10
C PRO A 176 18.26 1.37 4.57
N ALA A 177 19.13 2.31 4.22
CA ALA A 177 19.00 3.74 4.56
C ALA A 177 17.78 4.44 3.93
N ARG A 178 17.12 3.81 2.96
CA ARG A 178 15.95 4.34 2.24
C ARG A 178 14.66 3.61 2.60
N ARG A 179 14.72 2.55 3.40
CA ARG A 179 13.53 1.75 3.72
C ARG A 179 12.63 2.49 4.71
N ALA A 180 11.32 2.23 4.62
CA ALA A 180 10.34 2.86 5.50
C ALA A 180 10.56 2.55 6.99
N ASP A 181 11.28 1.49 7.35
CA ASP A 181 11.66 1.17 8.73
C ASP A 181 12.75 2.11 9.31
N THR A 182 13.25 3.06 8.53
CA THR A 182 13.98 4.23 9.02
C THR A 182 13.06 5.29 9.65
N LEU A 183 11.76 5.23 9.37
CA LEU A 183 10.76 6.19 9.86
C LEU A 183 10.12 5.70 11.17
N THR A 184 9.84 6.65 12.07
CA THR A 184 9.25 6.40 13.40
C THR A 184 8.06 7.32 13.69
N PRO A 185 7.02 7.36 12.84
CA PRO A 185 5.87 8.23 13.08
C PRO A 185 5.23 7.90 14.44
N GLN A 186 4.88 8.93 15.20
CA GLN A 186 4.35 8.83 16.56
C GLN A 186 5.22 7.99 17.51
N GLY A 187 6.55 7.96 17.28
CA GLY A 187 7.49 7.20 18.09
C GLY A 187 7.49 5.69 17.83
N THR A 188 6.73 5.20 16.86
CA THR A 188 6.70 3.77 16.49
C THR A 188 7.33 3.56 15.11
N ARG A 189 8.32 2.67 15.05
CA ARG A 189 9.01 2.31 13.81
C ARG A 189 8.07 1.59 12.85
N LEU A 190 7.99 2.05 11.60
CA LEU A 190 7.30 1.29 10.56
C LEU A 190 8.01 -0.05 10.32
N ARG A 191 7.26 -1.08 9.97
CA ARG A 191 7.84 -2.34 9.54
C ARG A 191 8.02 -2.32 8.03
N TYR A 192 9.23 -2.61 7.57
CA TYR A 192 9.50 -2.79 6.15
C TYR A 192 9.25 -4.24 5.73
N ILE A 193 9.78 -5.22 6.48
CA ILE A 193 9.55 -6.66 6.25
C ILE A 193 9.40 -7.38 7.58
N GLN A 194 8.60 -8.44 7.59
CA GLN A 194 8.54 -9.40 8.68
C GLN A 194 8.63 -10.81 8.11
N CYS A 195 9.64 -11.55 8.54
CA CYS A 195 9.77 -12.96 8.19
C CYS A 195 9.27 -13.83 9.37
N PRO A 196 8.67 -14.99 9.08
CA PRO A 196 8.08 -15.85 10.09
C PRO A 196 9.14 -16.40 11.04
N GLN A 197 8.71 -16.77 12.24
CA GLN A 197 9.54 -17.57 13.15
C GLN A 197 9.64 -19.00 12.62
N ALA A 198 10.79 -19.65 12.75
CA ALA A 198 11.08 -20.97 12.15
C ALA A 198 10.74 -21.01 10.64
N PRO A 199 11.38 -20.17 9.81
CA PRO A 199 11.00 -19.92 8.43
C PRO A 199 11.16 -21.12 7.49
N PHE A 200 11.96 -22.11 7.85
CA PHE A 200 12.26 -23.28 7.01
C PHE A 200 11.98 -24.59 7.75
N LEU A 201 11.42 -25.56 7.02
CA LEU A 201 11.14 -26.89 7.56
C LEU A 201 12.44 -27.63 7.91
N GLY A 202 12.53 -28.17 9.13
CA GLY A 202 13.67 -28.97 9.57
C GLY A 202 14.98 -28.18 9.70
N SER A 203 14.89 -26.88 10.00
CA SER A 203 16.01 -25.95 10.10
C SER A 203 15.91 -25.13 11.38
N ASP A 204 17.05 -24.84 11.99
CA ASP A 204 17.17 -23.95 13.16
C ASP A 204 17.59 -22.52 12.75
N VAL A 205 17.61 -22.23 11.44
CA VAL A 205 17.95 -20.89 10.93
C VAL A 205 16.80 -19.93 11.19
N GLU A 206 17.10 -18.85 11.92
CA GLU A 206 16.18 -17.76 12.25
C GLU A 206 16.64 -16.44 11.61
N ASN A 207 15.81 -15.40 11.69
CA ASN A 207 16.12 -14.04 11.23
C ASN A 207 16.62 -13.99 9.77
N VAL A 208 16.03 -14.82 8.91
CA VAL A 208 16.50 -15.05 7.53
C VAL A 208 16.51 -13.80 6.64
N CYS A 209 15.84 -12.73 7.06
CA CYS A 209 15.75 -11.46 6.34
C CYS A 209 16.69 -10.39 6.89
N ASP A 210 17.36 -10.64 8.01
CA ASP A 210 18.31 -9.69 8.60
C ASP A 210 19.54 -9.53 7.70
N GLY A 211 20.03 -8.28 7.60
CA GLY A 211 21.18 -7.92 6.77
C GLY A 211 20.97 -7.98 5.24
N LYS A 212 19.75 -8.22 4.75
CA LYS A 212 19.42 -8.31 3.32
C LYS A 212 18.65 -7.11 2.81
#